data_AF-A0A379SJ91-F1
#
_entry.id   AF-A0A379SJ91-F1
#
_cell.length_a   1.000
_cell.length_b   1.000
_cell.length_c   1.000
_cell.angle_alpha   90.00
_cell.angle_beta   90.00
_cell.angle_gamma   90.00
#
_symmetry.space_group_name_H-M   'P 1'
#
loop_
_entity.id
_entity.type
_entity.pdbx_description
1 polymer ?
#
loop_
_entity_poly.entity_id
_entity_poly.type
_entity_poly.pdbx_seq_one_letter_code
_entity_poly.pdbx_strand_id
1 'polypeptide(L)' 'MTQPNIVWTRIDERLLHGQIRITWGKHTEANLILVANDEAAEGPNAAFMQAGMKASAGGEYAVRFFSIQKNY' A
#
# COMPACT_ATOMS: atom_id res chain seq x y z
N MET A 1 -2.72 16.45 -18.35
CA MET A 1 -2.27 15.55 -17.27
C MET A 1 -3.50 14.97 -16.59
N THR A 2 -3.52 13.67 -16.33
CA THR A 2 -4.60 13.01 -15.59
C THR A 2 -4.37 13.18 -14.09
N GLN A 3 -5.33 13.74 -13.37
CA GLN A 3 -5.29 13.85 -11.92
C GLN A 3 -5.61 12.48 -11.29
N PRO A 4 -4.78 11.95 -10.37
CA PRO A 4 -5.09 10.70 -9.68
C PRO A 4 -6.28 10.88 -8.72
N ASN A 5 -7.16 9.88 -8.66
CA ASN A 5 -8.27 9.85 -7.70
C ASN A 5 -7.79 9.21 -6.38
N ILE A 6 -7.27 10.04 -5.47
CA ILE A 6 -6.86 9.59 -4.13
C ILE A 6 -8.07 9.67 -3.21
N VAL A 7 -8.72 8.53 -2.99
CA VAL A 7 -9.92 8.43 -2.14
C VAL A 7 -9.59 8.40 -0.64
N TRP A 8 -8.37 8.00 -0.28
CA TRP A 8 -7.94 7.93 1.12
C TRP A 8 -6.42 7.94 1.26
N THR A 9 -5.93 8.37 2.42
CA THR A 9 -4.50 8.32 2.79
C THR A 9 -4.39 8.02 4.28
N ARG A 10 -3.42 7.16 4.63
CA ARG A 10 -3.19 6.67 5.99
C ARG A 10 -1.71 6.63 6.29
N ILE A 11 -1.35 7.08 7.48
CA ILE A 11 0.00 6.93 8.05
C ILE A 11 -0.11 5.89 9.17
N ASP A 12 0.65 4.81 9.07
CA ASP A 12 0.75 3.75 10.08
C ASP A 12 2.15 3.14 9.97
N GLU A 13 2.86 3.01 11.09
CA GLU A 13 4.22 2.49 11.14
C GLU A 13 4.35 1.03 10.67
N ARG A 14 3.24 0.27 10.67
CA ARG A 14 3.17 -1.11 10.22
C ARG A 14 2.73 -1.24 8.76
N LEU A 15 2.47 -0.11 8.09
CA LEU A 15 2.09 -0.04 6.68
C LEU A 15 0.81 -0.84 6.37
N LEU A 16 0.92 -1.89 5.55
CA LEU A 16 -0.19 -2.74 5.11
C LEU A 16 -0.15 -4.10 5.86
N HIS A 17 -0.84 -4.20 6.99
CA HIS A 17 -0.81 -5.37 7.86
C HIS A 17 -2.21 -5.78 8.34
N GLY A 18 -2.39 -7.06 8.72
CA GLY A 18 -3.64 -7.55 9.29
C GLY A 18 -4.78 -7.59 8.27
N GLN A 19 -6.04 -7.51 8.75
CA GLN A 19 -7.23 -7.66 7.90
C GLN A 19 -7.73 -6.32 7.33
N ILE A 20 -6.86 -5.60 6.61
CA ILE A 20 -7.16 -4.25 6.08
C ILE A 20 -8.40 -4.22 5.18
N ARG A 21 -8.64 -5.31 4.44
CA ARG A 21 -9.88 -5.53 3.69
C ARG A 21 -11.14 -5.27 4.53
N ILE A 22 -11.16 -5.76 5.75
CA ILE A 22 -12.35 -5.73 6.63
C ILE A 22 -12.51 -4.34 7.24
N THR A 23 -11.40 -3.71 7.64
CA THR A 23 -11.43 -2.46 8.40
C THR A 23 -11.62 -1.22 7.52
N TRP A 24 -11.03 -1.19 6.33
CA TRP A 24 -10.94 0.04 5.53
C TRP A 24 -11.49 -0.10 4.10
N GLY A 25 -11.26 -1.25 3.47
CA GLY A 25 -11.55 -1.45 2.05
C GLY A 25 -13.00 -1.14 1.66
N LYS A 26 -13.97 -1.56 2.48
CA LYS A 26 -15.41 -1.35 2.22
C LYS A 26 -15.88 0.10 2.25
N HIS A 27 -15.13 1.01 2.89
CA HIS A 27 -15.54 2.40 3.09
C HIS A 27 -14.85 3.37 2.13
N THR A 28 -13.80 2.94 1.44
CA THR A 28 -12.95 3.82 0.62
C THR A 28 -13.27 3.73 -0.87
N GLU A 29 -13.98 2.68 -1.32
CA GLU A 29 -14.19 2.37 -2.75
C GLU A 29 -12.89 2.20 -3.55
N ALA A 30 -11.76 2.01 -2.87
CA ALA A 30 -10.46 1.83 -3.52
C ALA A 30 -10.39 0.47 -4.25
N ASN A 31 -9.74 0.46 -5.41
CA ASN A 31 -9.39 -0.77 -6.13
C ASN A 31 -7.86 -1.03 -6.16
N LEU A 32 -7.08 -0.04 -5.70
CA LEU A 32 -5.63 -0.04 -5.68
C LEU A 32 -5.16 0.49 -4.32
N ILE A 33 -4.20 -0.22 -3.72
CA ILE A 33 -3.46 0.23 -2.54
C ILE A 33 -2.01 0.49 -2.95
N LEU A 34 -1.55 1.70 -2.66
CA LEU A 34 -0.16 2.11 -2.84
C LEU A 34 0.55 2.17 -1.49
N VAL A 35 1.57 1.35 -1.30
CA VAL A 35 2.49 1.44 -0.16
C VAL A 35 3.67 2.30 -0.58
N ALA A 36 3.69 3.55 -0.11
CA ALA A 36 4.79 4.49 -0.36
C ALA A 36 5.84 4.35 0.75
N ASN A 37 6.86 3.53 0.53
CA ASN A 37 7.93 3.25 1.50
C ASN A 37 9.14 2.62 0.80
N ASP A 38 10.32 3.21 0.99
CA ASP A 38 11.55 2.79 0.31
C ASP A 38 11.98 1.37 0.69
N GLU A 39 11.90 0.99 1.96
CA GLU A 39 12.30 -0.34 2.43
C GLU A 39 11.36 -1.44 1.90
N ALA A 40 10.05 -1.17 1.84
CA ALA A 40 9.07 -2.11 1.29
C ALA A 40 9.16 -2.20 -0.24
N ALA A 41 9.58 -1.13 -0.92
CA ALA A 41 9.73 -1.10 -2.37
C ALA A 41 11.04 -1.77 -2.82
N GLU A 42 12.17 -1.40 -2.21
CA GLU A 42 13.52 -1.66 -2.73
C GLU A 42 14.50 -2.16 -1.64
N GLY A 43 14.06 -2.29 -0.39
CA GLY A 43 14.90 -2.73 0.72
C GLY A 43 15.35 -4.20 0.62
N PRO A 44 16.33 -4.61 1.45
CA PRO A 44 16.90 -5.96 1.42
C PRO A 44 15.88 -7.07 1.69
N ASN A 45 14.81 -6.75 2.43
CA ASN A 45 13.71 -7.67 2.76
C ASN A 45 12.43 -7.38 1.96
N ALA A 46 12.49 -6.57 0.89
CA ALA A 46 11.33 -6.11 0.15
C ALA A 46 10.45 -7.28 -0.32
N ALA A 47 11.03 -8.33 -0.88
CA ALA A 47 10.25 -9.49 -1.37
C ALA A 47 9.38 -10.13 -0.27
N PHE A 48 9.93 -10.29 0.94
CA PHE A 48 9.21 -10.84 2.09
C PHE A 48 8.12 -9.88 2.58
N MET A 49 8.44 -8.59 2.73
CA MET A 49 7.48 -7.57 3.14
C MET A 49 6.32 -7.46 2.15
N GLN A 50 6.62 -7.39 0.86
CA GLN A 50 5.61 -7.30 -0.20
C GLN A 50 4.68 -8.51 -0.22
N ALA A 51 5.21 -9.73 0.00
CA ALA A 51 4.39 -10.92 0.08
C ALA A 51 3.39 -10.86 1.26
N GLY A 52 3.86 -10.50 2.46
CA GLY A 52 2.99 -10.38 3.64
C GLY A 52 1.95 -9.25 3.51
N MET A 53 2.34 -8.13 2.91
CA MET A 53 1.46 -6.99 2.65
C MET A 53 0.38 -7.34 1.60
N LYS A 54 0.75 -8.01 0.50
CA LYS A 54 -0.21 -8.50 -0.50
C LYS A 54 -1.20 -9.50 0.11
N ALA A 55 -0.73 -10.41 0.97
CA ALA A 55 -1.61 -11.34 1.68
C ALA A 55 -2.61 -10.60 2.57
N SER A 56 -2.20 -9.50 3.21
CA SER A 56 -3.04 -8.67 4.08
C SER A 56 -4.13 -7.89 3.33
N ALA A 57 -3.87 -7.49 2.07
CA ALA A 57 -4.87 -6.87 1.21
C ALA A 57 -5.94 -7.87 0.73
N GLY A 58 -5.58 -9.15 0.63
CA GLY A 58 -6.38 -10.16 -0.06
C GLY A 58 -6.31 -10.01 -1.58
N GLY A 59 -7.00 -10.89 -2.30
CA GLY A 59 -6.96 -10.93 -3.78
C GLY A 59 -7.81 -9.85 -4.48
N GLU A 60 -8.53 -9.01 -3.74
CA GLU A 60 -9.50 -8.05 -4.29
C GLU A 60 -8.88 -6.70 -4.69
N TYR A 61 -7.75 -6.33 -4.10
CA TYR A 61 -7.08 -5.05 -4.37
C TYR A 61 -5.80 -5.28 -5.17
N ALA A 62 -5.55 -4.42 -6.15
CA ALA A 62 -4.20 -4.28 -6.67
C ALA A 62 -3.32 -3.67 -5.57
N VAL A 63 -2.12 -4.23 -5.35
CA VAL A 63 -1.14 -3.66 -4.40
C VAL A 63 0.14 -3.30 -5.15
N ARG A 64 0.65 -2.09 -4.90
CA ARG A 64 1.90 -1.57 -5.48
C ARG A 64 2.78 -0.96 -4.39
N PHE A 65 4.09 -0.99 -4.58
CA PHE A 65 5.09 -0.53 -3.63
C PHE A 65 6.01 0.47 -4.34
N PHE A 66 5.98 1.72 -3.94
CA PHE A 66 6.78 2.79 -4.55
C PHE A 66 7.76 3.38 -3.52
N SER A 67 8.99 3.64 -3.97
CA SER A 67 9.93 4.50 -3.25
C SER A 67 9.48 5.96 -3.32
N ILE A 68 9.84 6.74 -2.32
CA ILE A 68 9.54 8.16 -2.21
C ILE A 68 10.79 8.93 -2.61
N GLN A 69 10.74 9.57 -3.78
CA GLN A 69 11.80 10.51 -4.16
C GLN A 69 11.69 11.78 -3.29
N LYS A 70 12.75 12.06 -2.52
CA LYS A 70 12.89 13.33 -1.82
C LYS A 70 13.38 14.39 -2.81
N ASN A 71 12.52 15.37 -3.09
CA ASN A 71 12.90 16.57 -3.82
C ASN A 71 13.05 17.70 -2.80
N TYR A 72 14.27 17.94 -2.35
CA TYR A 72 14.65 19.13 -1.59
C TYR A 72 15.51 20.04 -2.46
#